data_AF-A0A0M3J9N7-F1
#
_entry.id   AF-A0A0M3J9N7-F1
#
_cell.length_a   1.000
_cell.length_b   1.000
_cell.length_c   1.000
_cell.angle_alpha   90.00
_cell.angle_beta   90.00
_cell.angle_gamma   90.00
#
_symmetry.space_group_name_H-M   'P 1'
#
loop_
_entity.id
_entity.type
_entity.pdbx_description
1 polymer ?
#
loop_
_entity_poly.entity_id
_entity_poly.type
_entity_poly.pdbx_seq_one_letter_code
_entity_poly.pdbx_strand_id
1 'polypeptide(L)'
;MEAKSGSLYEADKIEQAKAILQPYILRRLKINVLSYLPKKIERVICCKMSEEQQRIYDDLIREYREMDANCDKMTIGRLMELRKIANHPLLYRRQYTDDRVIKIANVLCKAESEYEKKNPEHLAEDLAFRSDFAISQLCSKYRSTQQFSLDERIALESGKFKELDHLLPEIKEKGDKVLIFSQFTTMMDILEVYLRLRGYEYCRLDGSTPVMER
;
A
#
# COMPACT_ATOMS: atom_id res chain seq x y z
N MET A 1 32.06 21.69 26.12
CA MET A 1 32.13 20.69 27.22
C MET A 1 30.75 20.17 27.66
N GLU A 2 29.63 20.75 27.20
CA GLU A 2 28.28 20.44 27.70
C GLU A 2 27.63 19.16 27.10
N ALA A 3 27.98 18.75 25.88
CA ALA A 3 27.36 17.57 25.25
C ALA A 3 27.72 16.23 25.94
N LYS A 4 28.82 16.18 26.72
CA LYS A 4 29.24 14.96 27.43
C LYS A 4 28.47 14.73 28.73
N SER A 5 28.01 15.78 29.43
CA SER A 5 27.30 15.60 30.71
C SER A 5 25.85 15.12 30.52
N GLY A 6 25.19 15.53 29.42
CA GLY A 6 23.85 15.04 29.08
C GLY A 6 23.80 13.53 28.79
N SER A 7 24.81 12.99 28.08
CA SER A 7 24.83 11.55 27.77
C SER A 7 25.09 10.66 28.99
N LEU A 8 25.81 11.15 30.00
CA LEU A 8 26.05 10.43 31.25
C LEU A 8 24.75 10.30 32.05
N TYR A 9 24.00 11.41 32.12
CA TYR A 9 22.72 11.47 32.82
C TYR A 9 21.63 10.61 32.16
N GLU A 10 21.63 10.51 30.83
CA GLU A 10 20.73 9.60 30.11
C GLU A 10 21.10 8.13 30.33
N ALA A 11 22.39 7.79 30.35
CA ALA A 11 22.87 6.43 30.64
C ALA A 11 22.47 5.96 32.04
N ASP A 12 22.66 6.81 33.06
CA ASP A 12 22.30 6.51 34.45
C ASP A 12 20.79 6.29 34.61
N LYS A 13 19.96 7.09 33.92
CA LYS A 13 18.51 6.90 33.89
C LYS A 13 18.09 5.59 33.22
N ILE A 14 18.76 5.22 32.13
CA ILE A 14 18.51 3.95 31.44
C ILE A 14 18.86 2.78 32.36
N GLU A 15 19.95 2.88 33.12
CA GLU A 15 20.38 1.84 34.05
C GLU A 15 19.45 1.71 35.25
N GLN A 16 19.02 2.84 35.83
CA GLN A 16 18.03 2.85 36.91
C GLN A 16 16.69 2.26 36.45
N ALA A 17 16.21 2.62 35.26
CA ALA A 17 14.99 2.05 34.67
C ALA A 17 15.13 0.54 34.40
N LYS A 18 16.30 0.10 33.90
CA LYS A 18 16.59 -1.33 33.72
C LYS A 18 16.55 -2.09 35.04
N ALA A 19 17.14 -1.57 36.11
CA ALA A 19 17.16 -2.23 37.42
C ALA A 19 15.74 -2.40 38.00
N ILE A 20 14.88 -1.40 37.84
CA ILE A 20 13.48 -1.45 38.27
C ILE A 20 12.69 -2.49 37.46
N LEU A 21 12.91 -2.55 36.14
CA LEU A 21 12.13 -3.41 35.23
C LEU A 21 12.66 -4.85 35.12
N GLN A 22 13.94 -5.10 35.41
CA GLN A 22 14.60 -6.41 35.27
C GLN A 22 13.89 -7.58 35.97
N PRO A 23 13.39 -7.46 37.23
CA PRO A 23 12.69 -8.58 37.87
C PRO A 23 11.31 -8.87 37.26
N TYR A 24 10.73 -7.94 36.51
CA TYR A 24 9.40 -8.07 35.91
C TYR A 24 9.42 -8.36 34.40
N ILE A 25 10.55 -8.09 33.72
CA ILE A 25 10.67 -8.22 32.27
C ILE A 25 11.86 -9.12 31.89
N LEU A 26 11.55 -10.25 31.23
CA LEU A 26 12.55 -11.05 30.55
C LEU A 26 12.78 -10.52 29.14
N ARG A 27 13.93 -9.87 28.90
CA ARG A 27 14.36 -9.45 27.57
C ARG A 27 15.65 -10.16 27.18
N ARG A 28 15.62 -10.94 26.09
CA ARG A 28 16.82 -11.53 25.47
C ARG A 28 16.95 -11.04 24.03
N LEU A 29 18.16 -10.68 23.61
CA LEU A 29 18.44 -10.34 22.22
C LEU A 29 18.70 -11.63 21.42
N LYS A 30 18.33 -11.67 20.13
CA LYS A 30 18.56 -12.85 19.28
C LYS A 30 20.04 -13.28 19.27
N ILE A 31 20.96 -12.31 19.26
CA ILE A 31 22.41 -12.54 19.33
C ILE A 31 22.86 -13.23 20.64
N ASN A 32 22.11 -13.06 21.74
CA ASN A 32 22.44 -13.65 23.04
C ASN A 32 21.89 -15.08 23.19
N VAL A 33 21.08 -15.56 22.25
CA VAL A 33 20.33 -16.83 22.38
C VAL A 33 20.58 -17.77 21.20
N LEU A 34 20.74 -17.23 20.00
CA LEU A 34 20.82 -18.01 18.77
C LEU A 34 22.14 -17.70 18.06
N SER A 35 23.20 -18.41 18.45
CA SER A 35 24.54 -18.31 17.85
C SER A 35 24.61 -18.83 16.41
N TYR A 36 23.69 -19.72 16.02
CA TYR A 36 23.68 -20.39 14.71
C TYR A 36 22.82 -19.68 13.65
N LEU A 37 22.13 -18.59 13.99
CA LEU A 37 21.29 -17.88 13.03
C LEU A 37 22.16 -17.02 12.10
N PRO A 38 21.98 -17.10 10.77
CA PRO A 38 22.63 -16.19 9.85
C PRO A 38 22.35 -14.72 10.19
N LYS A 39 23.30 -13.83 9.87
CA LYS A 39 23.13 -12.39 10.08
C LYS A 39 22.01 -11.85 9.19
N LYS A 40 21.10 -11.06 9.78
CA LYS A 40 20.11 -10.27 9.01
C LYS A 40 20.85 -9.18 8.23
N ILE A 41 20.66 -9.14 6.93
CA ILE A 41 21.13 -8.05 6.06
C ILE A 41 19.93 -7.16 5.75
N GLU A 42 20.12 -5.84 5.87
CA GLU A 42 19.10 -4.85 5.56
C GLU A 42 19.62 -3.92 4.48
N ARG A 43 18.83 -3.74 3.42
CA ARG A 43 19.16 -2.90 2.26
C ARG A 43 17.95 -2.05 1.93
N VAL A 44 18.20 -0.77 1.66
CA VAL A 44 17.18 0.17 1.18
C VAL A 44 17.40 0.35 -0.31
N ILE A 45 16.38 0.02 -1.10
CA ILE A 45 16.38 0.17 -2.57
C ILE A 45 15.50 1.37 -2.90
N CYS A 46 16.08 2.38 -3.54
CA CYS A 46 15.35 3.56 -4.00
C CYS A 46 14.70 3.26 -5.35
N CYS A 47 13.37 3.18 -5.39
CA CYS A 47 12.62 2.92 -6.63
C CYS A 47 12.27 4.25 -7.31
N LYS A 48 12.62 4.40 -8.59
CA LYS A 48 12.21 5.58 -9.40
C LYS A 48 10.73 5.46 -9.74
N MET A 49 9.96 6.55 -9.61
CA MET A 49 8.57 6.57 -10.04
C MET A 49 8.46 6.38 -11.56
N SER A 50 7.39 5.74 -12.04
CA SER A 50 7.06 5.74 -13.47
C SER A 50 6.67 7.15 -13.92
N GLU A 51 6.68 7.42 -15.23
CA GLU A 51 6.35 8.75 -15.76
C GLU A 51 4.93 9.20 -15.34
N GLU A 52 3.95 8.30 -15.45
CA GLU A 52 2.58 8.57 -15.01
C GLU A 52 2.50 8.78 -13.50
N GLN A 53 3.17 7.94 -12.71
CA GLN A 53 3.21 8.04 -11.26
C GLN A 53 3.83 9.37 -10.80
N GLN A 54 4.95 9.77 -11.40
CA GLN A 54 5.63 11.03 -11.12
C GLN A 54 4.75 12.22 -11.46
N ARG A 55 4.09 12.20 -12.64
CA ARG A 55 3.17 13.26 -13.06
C ARG A 55 2.03 13.46 -12.07
N ILE A 56 1.37 12.38 -11.66
CA ILE A 56 0.27 12.46 -10.67
C ILE A 56 0.79 12.99 -9.33
N TYR A 57 1.98 12.54 -8.90
CA TYR A 57 2.58 12.96 -7.65
C TYR A 57 2.90 14.47 -7.64
N ASP A 58 3.49 14.98 -8.73
CA ASP A 58 3.85 16.39 -8.87
C ASP A 58 2.63 17.29 -8.99
N ASP A 59 1.57 16.84 -9.70
CA ASP A 59 0.29 17.55 -9.78
C ASP A 59 -0.34 17.71 -8.39
N LEU A 60 -0.38 16.62 -7.59
CA LEU A 60 -0.92 16.66 -6.22
C LEU A 60 -0.10 17.56 -5.29
N ILE A 61 1.23 17.49 -5.35
CA ILE A 61 2.09 18.37 -4.54
C ILE A 61 1.82 19.84 -4.86
N ARG A 62 1.62 20.18 -6.14
CA ARG A 62 1.33 21.54 -6.57
C ARG A 62 -0.01 22.01 -6.01
N GLU A 63 -1.06 21.21 -6.17
CA GLU A 63 -2.40 21.49 -5.63
C GLU A 63 -2.34 21.72 -4.11
N TYR A 64 -1.66 20.83 -3.37
CA TYR A 64 -1.56 20.97 -1.92
C TYR A 64 -0.78 22.20 -1.48
N ARG A 65 0.28 22.58 -2.19
CA ARG A 65 1.05 23.80 -1.90
C ARG A 65 0.22 25.06 -2.12
N GLU A 66 -0.58 25.10 -3.18
CA GLU A 66 -1.50 26.21 -3.46
C GLU A 66 -2.58 26.32 -2.37
N MET A 67 -3.07 25.18 -1.86
CA MET A 67 -4.03 25.15 -0.76
C MET A 67 -3.42 25.52 0.60
N ASP A 68 -2.19 25.11 0.89
CA ASP A 68 -1.50 25.40 2.17
C ASP A 68 -1.18 26.90 2.31
N ALA A 69 -0.97 27.62 1.19
CA ALA A 69 -0.86 29.07 1.21
C ALA A 69 -2.13 29.76 1.78
N ASN A 70 -3.27 29.07 1.77
CA ASN A 70 -4.56 29.57 2.27
C ASN A 70 -4.98 28.99 3.63
N CYS A 71 -4.35 27.92 4.13
CA CYS A 71 -4.68 27.31 5.42
C CYS A 71 -3.51 26.50 6.00
N ASP A 72 -3.13 26.81 7.25
CA ASP A 72 -1.91 26.34 7.93
C ASP A 72 -1.94 24.87 8.41
N LYS A 73 -2.68 23.98 7.73
CA LYS A 73 -2.81 22.57 8.10
C LYS A 73 -2.61 21.64 6.90
N MET A 74 -1.38 21.13 6.77
CA MET A 74 -1.12 19.88 6.06
C MET A 74 -1.99 18.78 6.68
N THR A 75 -3.10 18.47 6.02
CA THR A 75 -4.08 17.51 6.54
C THR A 75 -3.54 16.10 6.32
N ILE A 76 -3.57 15.24 7.36
CA ILE A 76 -3.08 13.84 7.33
C ILE A 76 -3.57 13.07 6.08
N GLY A 77 -4.77 13.38 5.59
CA GLY A 77 -5.34 12.82 4.36
C GLY A 77 -4.49 13.05 3.10
N ARG A 78 -3.92 14.24 2.92
CA ARG A 78 -3.07 14.59 1.76
C ARG A 78 -1.81 13.75 1.72
N LEU A 79 -1.18 13.56 2.89
CA LEU A 79 -0.03 12.67 3.02
C LEU A 79 -0.37 11.21 2.69
N MET A 80 -1.60 10.77 3.00
CA MET A 80 -2.05 9.42 2.64
C MET A 80 -2.19 9.26 1.12
N GLU A 81 -2.66 10.27 0.41
CA GLU A 81 -2.74 10.25 -1.05
C GLU A 81 -1.36 10.18 -1.70
N LEU A 82 -0.40 10.99 -1.23
CA LEU A 82 0.99 10.90 -1.68
C LEU A 82 1.60 9.52 -1.40
N ARG A 83 1.34 8.93 -0.22
CA ARG A 83 1.81 7.58 0.12
C ARG A 83 1.20 6.51 -0.80
N LYS A 84 -0.07 6.65 -1.18
CA LYS A 84 -0.75 5.75 -2.13
C LYS A 84 -0.08 5.84 -3.50
N ILE A 85 0.08 7.04 -4.06
CA ILE A 85 0.74 7.24 -5.35
C ILE A 85 2.17 6.72 -5.33
N ALA A 86 2.94 6.97 -4.27
CA ALA A 86 4.31 6.46 -4.14
C ALA A 86 4.38 4.91 -4.12
N ASN A 87 3.29 4.22 -3.77
CA ASN A 87 3.19 2.77 -3.89
C ASN A 87 2.78 2.35 -5.30
N HIS A 88 1.65 2.85 -5.79
CA HIS A 88 1.10 2.49 -7.10
C HIS A 88 0.04 3.52 -7.58
N PRO A 89 0.02 3.93 -8.86
CA PRO A 89 -0.99 4.86 -9.40
C PRO A 89 -2.44 4.41 -9.16
N LEU A 90 -2.73 3.13 -9.37
CA LEU A 90 -4.07 2.54 -9.19
C LEU A 90 -4.63 2.56 -7.75
N LEU A 91 -3.84 2.96 -6.74
CA LEU A 91 -4.33 3.20 -5.38
C LEU A 91 -5.05 4.56 -5.23
N TYR A 92 -5.03 5.37 -6.27
CA TYR A 92 -5.69 6.66 -6.36
C TYR A 92 -6.72 6.67 -7.49
N ARG A 93 -7.70 7.58 -7.43
CA ARG A 93 -8.73 7.72 -8.46
C ARG A 93 -8.30 8.77 -9.48
N ARG A 94 -8.00 8.35 -10.70
CA ARG A 94 -7.59 9.26 -11.78
C ARG A 94 -8.33 8.97 -13.08
N GLN A 95 -8.41 7.70 -13.47
CA GLN A 95 -9.03 7.29 -14.73
C GLN A 95 -10.56 7.28 -14.65
N TYR A 96 -11.12 7.02 -13.48
CA TYR A 96 -12.56 7.05 -13.24
C TYR A 96 -13.03 8.42 -12.75
N THR A 97 -13.24 9.33 -13.70
CA THR A 97 -13.84 10.66 -13.46
C THR A 97 -15.27 10.56 -12.91
N ASP A 98 -15.79 11.66 -12.36
CA ASP A 98 -17.14 11.72 -11.78
C ASP A 98 -18.21 11.28 -12.79
N ASP A 99 -18.12 11.75 -14.04
CA ASP A 99 -19.00 11.32 -15.13
C ASP A 99 -18.92 9.80 -15.41
N ARG A 100 -17.73 9.19 -15.29
CA ARG A 100 -17.57 7.75 -15.50
C ARG A 100 -18.19 6.96 -14.35
N VAL A 101 -17.97 7.37 -13.10
CA VAL A 101 -18.57 6.66 -11.95
C VAL A 101 -20.10 6.79 -11.93
N ILE A 102 -20.65 7.94 -12.32
CA ILE A 102 -22.10 8.12 -12.49
C ILE A 102 -22.65 7.15 -13.55
N LYS A 103 -21.97 7.00 -14.69
CA LYS A 103 -22.37 6.05 -15.74
C LYS A 103 -22.32 4.60 -15.22
N ILE A 104 -21.26 4.22 -14.52
CA ILE A 104 -21.10 2.89 -13.95
C ILE A 104 -22.23 2.61 -12.93
N ALA A 105 -22.49 3.54 -12.02
CA ALA A 105 -23.54 3.41 -11.02
C ALA A 105 -24.93 3.21 -11.65
N ASN A 106 -25.25 3.99 -12.68
CA ASN A 106 -26.51 3.83 -13.43
C ASN A 106 -26.65 2.46 -14.10
N VAL A 107 -25.56 1.93 -14.65
CA VAL A 107 -25.57 0.59 -15.28
C VAL A 107 -25.76 -0.49 -14.22
N LEU A 108 -25.04 -0.42 -13.09
CA LEU A 108 -25.16 -1.37 -11.99
C LEU A 108 -26.59 -1.41 -11.44
N CYS A 109 -27.18 -0.26 -11.12
CA CYS A 109 -28.54 -0.18 -10.59
C CYS A 109 -29.60 -0.69 -11.58
N LYS A 110 -29.36 -0.60 -12.89
CA LYS A 110 -30.31 -1.09 -13.91
C LYS A 110 -30.18 -2.58 -14.23
N ALA A 111 -28.96 -3.12 -14.19
CA ALA A 111 -28.67 -4.44 -14.72
C ALA A 111 -28.40 -5.50 -13.65
N GLU A 112 -27.99 -5.10 -12.44
CA GLU A 112 -27.50 -6.03 -11.41
C GLU A 112 -28.42 -6.06 -10.19
N SER A 113 -28.90 -7.25 -9.84
CA SER A 113 -29.86 -7.46 -8.74
C SER A 113 -29.35 -6.99 -7.37
N GLU A 114 -28.04 -7.03 -7.14
CA GLU A 114 -27.39 -6.53 -5.91
C GLU A 114 -27.51 -5.01 -5.74
N TYR A 115 -27.73 -4.27 -6.83
CA TYR A 115 -27.75 -2.81 -6.85
C TYR A 115 -29.11 -2.23 -7.25
N GLU A 116 -30.07 -3.07 -7.65
CA GLU A 116 -31.41 -2.66 -8.11
C GLU A 116 -32.14 -1.73 -7.13
N LYS A 117 -31.98 -1.96 -5.82
CA LYS A 117 -32.62 -1.16 -4.77
C LYS A 117 -31.83 0.09 -4.35
N LYS A 118 -30.62 0.28 -4.89
CA LYS A 118 -29.76 1.41 -4.52
C LYS A 118 -30.04 2.63 -5.40
N ASN A 119 -29.90 3.83 -4.84
CA ASN A 119 -29.94 5.06 -5.61
C ASN A 119 -28.62 5.20 -6.42
N PRO A 120 -28.67 5.42 -7.75
CA PRO A 120 -27.48 5.63 -8.58
C PRO A 120 -26.59 6.78 -8.12
N GLU A 121 -27.15 7.86 -7.57
CA GLU A 121 -26.39 9.02 -7.10
C GLU A 121 -25.54 8.67 -5.89
N HIS A 122 -26.13 8.05 -4.86
CA HIS A 122 -25.39 7.60 -3.68
C HIS A 122 -24.34 6.54 -4.04
N LEU A 123 -24.64 5.64 -4.99
CA LEU A 123 -23.67 4.67 -5.46
C LEU A 123 -22.50 5.35 -6.20
N ALA A 124 -22.76 6.38 -7.00
CA ALA A 124 -21.70 7.14 -7.65
C ALA A 124 -20.82 7.88 -6.63
N GLU A 125 -21.40 8.44 -5.57
CA GLU A 125 -20.66 9.04 -4.44
C GLU A 125 -19.77 7.99 -3.76
N ASP A 126 -20.31 6.81 -3.43
CA ASP A 126 -19.53 5.70 -2.86
C ASP A 126 -18.36 5.29 -3.74
N LEU A 127 -18.56 5.25 -5.07
CA LEU A 127 -17.52 4.93 -6.04
C LEU A 127 -16.47 6.04 -6.14
N ALA A 128 -16.83 7.31 -5.98
CA ALA A 128 -15.91 8.44 -6.05
C ALA A 128 -14.84 8.41 -4.95
N PHE A 129 -15.10 7.74 -3.82
CA PHE A 129 -14.12 7.53 -2.75
C PHE A 129 -13.22 6.30 -2.96
N ARG A 130 -13.45 5.49 -3.99
CA ARG A 130 -12.65 4.30 -4.29
C ARG A 130 -11.51 4.62 -5.24
N SER A 131 -10.45 3.80 -5.20
CA SER A 131 -9.34 3.90 -6.13
C SER A 131 -9.68 3.32 -7.50
N ASP A 132 -8.90 3.67 -8.52
CA ASP A 132 -9.09 3.12 -9.87
C ASP A 132 -9.04 1.59 -9.88
N PHE A 133 -8.14 0.99 -9.09
CA PHE A 133 -8.08 -0.47 -8.95
C PHE A 133 -9.39 -1.07 -8.44
N ALA A 134 -9.95 -0.51 -7.37
CA ALA A 134 -11.15 -1.04 -6.73
C ALA A 134 -12.39 -0.89 -7.63
N ILE A 135 -12.48 0.23 -8.38
CA ILE A 135 -13.56 0.45 -9.34
C ILE A 135 -13.42 -0.50 -10.52
N SER A 136 -12.20 -0.69 -11.04
CA SER A 136 -11.93 -1.64 -12.14
C SER A 136 -12.29 -3.08 -11.74
N GLN A 137 -11.86 -3.52 -10.56
CA GLN A 137 -12.22 -4.85 -10.04
C GLN A 137 -13.73 -5.03 -9.89
N LEU A 138 -14.45 -4.00 -9.45
CA LEU A 138 -15.91 -4.05 -9.39
C LEU A 138 -16.51 -4.22 -10.79
N CYS A 139 -16.03 -3.45 -11.77
CA CYS A 139 -16.50 -3.51 -13.15
C CYS A 139 -16.23 -4.89 -13.79
N SER A 140 -15.12 -5.53 -13.46
CA SER A 140 -14.77 -6.86 -13.97
C SER A 140 -15.66 -7.98 -13.42
N LYS A 141 -16.40 -7.76 -12.32
CA LYS A 141 -17.29 -8.79 -11.75
C LYS A 141 -18.58 -8.99 -12.54
N TYR A 142 -19.06 -7.95 -13.21
CA TYR A 142 -20.36 -7.97 -13.87
C TYR A 142 -20.22 -7.76 -15.37
N ARG A 143 -20.91 -8.59 -16.16
CA ARG A 143 -20.89 -8.49 -17.62
C ARG A 143 -21.40 -7.13 -18.12
N SER A 144 -22.33 -6.51 -17.39
CA SER A 144 -22.88 -5.18 -17.73
C SER A 144 -21.86 -4.04 -17.63
N THR A 145 -20.85 -4.17 -16.76
CA THR A 145 -19.86 -3.13 -16.50
C THR A 145 -18.46 -3.49 -16.96
N GLN A 146 -18.25 -4.69 -17.51
CA GLN A 146 -16.95 -5.16 -18.00
C GLN A 146 -16.30 -4.21 -19.03
N GLN A 147 -17.10 -3.50 -19.84
CA GLN A 147 -16.57 -2.49 -20.78
C GLN A 147 -15.85 -1.31 -20.10
N PHE A 148 -16.08 -1.11 -18.79
CA PHE A 148 -15.44 -0.07 -18.00
C PHE A 148 -14.21 -0.57 -17.23
N SER A 149 -13.89 -1.87 -17.25
CA SER A 149 -12.69 -2.39 -16.60
C SER A 149 -11.42 -1.91 -17.29
N LEU A 150 -10.38 -1.64 -16.51
CA LEU A 150 -9.05 -1.34 -17.03
C LEU A 150 -8.31 -2.61 -17.45
N ASP A 151 -7.35 -2.47 -18.36
CA ASP A 151 -6.41 -3.56 -18.66
C ASP A 151 -5.59 -3.90 -17.39
N GLU A 152 -5.59 -5.17 -17.02
CA GLU A 152 -4.86 -5.68 -15.86
C GLU A 152 -3.35 -5.41 -15.95
N ARG A 153 -2.80 -5.27 -17.17
CA ARG A 153 -1.38 -4.96 -17.39
C ARG A 153 -0.97 -3.62 -16.79
N ILE A 154 -1.91 -2.69 -16.58
CA ILE A 154 -1.64 -1.42 -15.89
C ILE A 154 -1.20 -1.67 -14.44
N ALA A 155 -1.56 -2.81 -13.84
CA ALA A 155 -1.05 -3.20 -12.52
C ALA A 155 0.47 -3.43 -12.51
N LEU A 156 1.14 -3.60 -13.65
CA LEU A 156 2.60 -3.73 -13.74
C LEU A 156 3.31 -2.36 -13.68
N GLU A 157 2.57 -1.27 -13.93
CA GLU A 157 3.14 0.07 -14.15
C GLU A 157 3.30 0.87 -12.85
N SER A 158 4.30 0.48 -12.04
CA SER A 158 4.78 1.31 -10.94
C SER A 158 6.29 1.19 -10.74
N GLY A 159 6.90 2.22 -10.16
CA GLY A 159 8.33 2.20 -9.85
C GLY A 159 8.76 1.01 -8.99
N LYS A 160 7.92 0.64 -8.01
CA LYS A 160 8.20 -0.50 -7.12
C LYS A 160 8.08 -1.83 -7.83
N PHE A 161 7.13 -1.97 -8.77
CA PHE A 161 6.97 -3.22 -9.50
C PHE A 161 8.05 -3.41 -10.55
N LYS A 162 8.56 -2.32 -11.14
CA LYS A 162 9.78 -2.38 -11.98
C LYS A 162 10.98 -2.91 -11.19
N GLU A 163 11.16 -2.50 -9.93
CA GLU A 163 12.20 -3.08 -9.07
C GLU A 163 11.91 -4.55 -8.70
N LEU A 164 10.65 -4.91 -8.43
CA LEU A 164 10.28 -6.31 -8.20
C LEU A 164 10.54 -7.20 -9.42
N ASP A 165 10.37 -6.67 -10.63
CA ASP A 165 10.68 -7.39 -11.88
C ASP A 165 12.16 -7.73 -12.00
N HIS A 166 13.04 -6.96 -11.35
CA HIS A 166 14.47 -7.29 -11.25
C HIS A 166 14.77 -8.24 -10.08
N LEU A 167 14.14 -8.05 -8.92
CA LEU A 167 14.46 -8.81 -7.71
C LEU A 167 13.92 -10.24 -7.69
N LEU A 168 12.66 -10.44 -8.10
CA LEU A 168 12.00 -11.74 -7.95
C LEU A 168 12.62 -12.85 -8.82
N PRO A 169 13.06 -12.60 -10.07
CA PRO A 169 13.73 -13.62 -10.87
C PRO A 169 15.03 -14.12 -10.22
N GLU A 170 15.88 -13.23 -9.71
CA GLU A 170 17.14 -13.60 -9.05
C GLU A 170 16.88 -14.46 -7.80
N ILE A 171 15.83 -14.16 -7.05
CA ILE A 171 15.45 -14.89 -5.85
C ILE A 171 14.90 -16.28 -6.22
N LYS A 172 14.07 -16.35 -7.26
CA LYS A 172 13.51 -17.61 -7.77
C LYS A 172 14.60 -18.53 -8.33
N GLU A 173 15.59 -17.99 -9.05
CA GLU A 173 16.71 -18.77 -9.58
C GLU A 173 17.57 -19.39 -8.46
N LYS A 174 17.73 -18.67 -7.34
CA LYS A 174 18.41 -19.20 -6.14
C LYS A 174 17.60 -20.24 -5.36
N GLY A 175 16.30 -20.38 -5.65
CA GLY A 175 15.37 -21.24 -4.91
C GLY A 175 14.94 -20.68 -3.56
N ASP A 176 15.14 -19.38 -3.33
CA ASP A 176 14.79 -18.71 -2.08
C ASP A 176 13.30 -18.31 -2.06
N LYS A 177 12.72 -18.19 -0.86
CA LYS A 177 11.32 -17.73 -0.64
C LYS A 177 11.30 -16.27 -0.20
N VAL A 178 10.27 -15.53 -0.64
CA VAL A 178 10.09 -14.11 -0.34
C VAL A 178 8.83 -13.88 0.48
N LEU A 179 8.91 -12.99 1.46
CA LEU A 179 7.75 -12.43 2.15
C LEU A 179 7.65 -10.94 1.82
N ILE A 180 6.52 -10.52 1.26
CA ILE A 180 6.25 -9.13 0.90
C ILE A 180 5.21 -8.57 1.87
N PHE A 181 5.52 -7.42 2.47
CA PHE A 181 4.65 -6.74 3.42
C PHE A 181 4.21 -5.39 2.86
N SER A 182 2.95 -5.04 3.08
CA SER A 182 2.39 -3.73 2.77
C SER A 182 1.46 -3.28 3.90
N GLN A 183 1.41 -1.98 4.16
CA GLN A 183 0.45 -1.37 5.07
C GLN A 183 -0.93 -1.15 4.41
N PHE A 184 -1.02 -1.29 3.09
CA PHE A 184 -2.25 -1.11 2.33
C PHE A 184 -2.70 -2.46 1.78
N THR A 185 -3.87 -2.94 2.22
CA THR A 185 -4.48 -4.18 1.72
C THR A 185 -4.77 -4.10 0.22
N THR A 186 -5.21 -2.95 -0.28
CA THR A 186 -5.41 -2.72 -1.72
C THR A 186 -4.12 -2.85 -2.53
N MET A 187 -2.97 -2.54 -1.93
CA MET A 187 -1.69 -2.77 -2.60
C MET A 187 -1.36 -4.26 -2.69
N MET A 188 -1.80 -5.06 -1.72
CA MET A 188 -1.69 -6.53 -1.81
C MET A 188 -2.60 -7.05 -2.93
N ASP A 189 -3.82 -6.51 -3.08
CA ASP A 189 -4.70 -6.88 -4.19
C ASP A 189 -4.05 -6.60 -5.57
N ILE A 190 -3.36 -5.46 -5.71
CA ILE A 190 -2.61 -5.13 -6.95
C ILE A 190 -1.42 -6.07 -7.14
N LEU A 191 -0.71 -6.40 -6.05
CA LEU A 191 0.42 -7.33 -6.08
C LEU A 191 -0.01 -8.73 -6.52
N GLU A 192 -1.20 -9.19 -6.14
CA GLU A 192 -1.75 -10.46 -6.62
C GLU A 192 -1.91 -10.50 -8.13
N VAL A 193 -2.44 -9.42 -8.72
CA VAL A 193 -2.54 -9.29 -10.19
C VAL A 193 -1.15 -9.35 -10.81
N TYR A 194 -0.18 -8.62 -10.26
CA TYR A 194 1.21 -8.66 -10.72
C TYR A 194 1.81 -10.07 -10.65
N LEU A 195 1.69 -10.76 -9.51
CA LEU A 195 2.25 -12.10 -9.31
C LEU A 195 1.61 -13.10 -10.27
N ARG A 196 0.29 -13.03 -10.47
CA ARG A 196 -0.42 -13.85 -11.46
C ARG A 196 0.08 -13.59 -12.88
N LEU A 197 0.18 -12.33 -13.29
CA LEU A 197 0.65 -11.96 -14.64
C LEU A 197 2.11 -12.38 -14.89
N ARG A 198 2.94 -12.42 -13.84
CA ARG A 198 4.33 -12.89 -13.91
C ARG A 198 4.49 -14.40 -13.66
N GLY A 199 3.41 -15.13 -13.36
CA GLY A 199 3.44 -16.58 -13.15
C GLY A 199 4.14 -17.01 -11.86
N TYR A 200 4.01 -16.23 -10.78
CA TYR A 200 4.47 -16.59 -9.44
C TYR A 200 3.32 -17.18 -8.61
N GLU A 201 3.59 -18.31 -7.96
CA GLU A 201 2.70 -18.85 -6.93
C GLU A 201 2.84 -18.03 -5.64
N TYR A 202 1.72 -17.79 -4.96
CA TYR A 202 1.70 -16.99 -3.75
C TYR A 202 0.62 -17.45 -2.78
N CYS A 203 0.82 -17.11 -1.51
CA CYS A 203 -0.20 -17.16 -0.47
C CYS A 203 -0.33 -15.75 0.14
N ARG A 204 -1.56 -15.37 0.51
CA ARG A 204 -1.83 -14.10 1.17
C ARG A 204 -2.35 -14.34 2.58
N LEU A 205 -1.82 -13.56 3.51
CA LEU A 205 -2.32 -13.45 4.87
C LEU A 205 -2.54 -11.97 5.18
N ASP A 206 -3.76 -11.63 5.62
CA ASP A 206 -4.07 -10.30 6.12
C ASP A 206 -5.02 -10.37 7.33
N GLY A 207 -5.45 -9.21 7.83
CA GLY A 207 -6.31 -9.12 9.02
C GLY A 207 -7.68 -9.78 8.84
N SER A 208 -8.13 -10.01 7.61
CA SER A 208 -9.39 -10.69 7.29
C SER A 208 -9.26 -12.21 7.21
N THR A 209 -8.04 -12.75 7.10
CA THR A 209 -7.82 -14.20 7.08
C THR A 209 -8.25 -14.83 8.40
N PRO A 210 -9.21 -15.78 8.40
CA PRO A 210 -9.64 -16.51 9.60
C PRO A 210 -8.46 -17.19 10.29
N VAL A 211 -8.48 -17.25 11.63
CA VAL A 211 -7.36 -17.81 12.42
C VAL A 211 -7.01 -19.25 12.03
N MET A 212 -8.01 -20.04 11.61
CA MET A 212 -7.82 -21.44 11.21
C MET A 212 -7.14 -21.61 9.84
N GLU A 213 -7.12 -20.55 9.03
CA GLU A 213 -6.52 -20.50 7.69
C GLU A 213 -5.15 -19.79 7.67
N ARG A 214 -4.65 -19.40 8.86
CA ARG A 214 -3.35 -18.72 9.03
C ARG A 214 -2.18 -19.68 9.19
#